data_AF-A0A094JRQ5-F1
#
_entry.id   AF-A0A094JRQ5-F1
#
_cell.length_a   1.000
_cell.length_b   1.000
_cell.length_c   1.000
_cell.angle_alpha   90.00
_cell.angle_beta   90.00
_cell.angle_gamma   90.00
#
_symmetry.space_group_name_H-M   'P 1'
#
loop_
_entity.id
_entity.type
_entity.pdbx_description
1 polymer ?
#
loop_
_entity_poly.entity_id
_entity_poly.type
_entity_poly.pdbx_seq_one_letter_code
_entity_poly.pdbx_strand_id
1 'polypeptide(L)' 'MKPSTDRMLTRIKSVYMFINERGTVTTQELVDEFGITPRTIQRDLNVLAYNDLIHSPSKGKWTTTKKKSEDVVIMKCI' A
#
# COMPACT_ATOMS: atom_id res chain seq x y z
N MET A 1 20.12 -6.12 -2.94
CA MET A 1 19.31 -5.07 -3.63
C MET A 1 19.94 -3.71 -3.36
N LYS A 2 19.79 -2.72 -4.25
CA LYS A 2 20.28 -1.36 -3.97
C LYS A 2 19.55 -0.81 -2.73
N PRO A 3 20.23 -0.11 -1.79
CA PRO A 3 19.62 0.33 -0.54
C PRO A 3 18.42 1.26 -0.71
N SER A 4 18.34 1.98 -1.83
CA SER A 4 17.16 2.80 -2.19
C SER A 4 15.92 1.95 -2.56
N THR A 5 16.12 0.80 -3.20
CA THR A 5 15.04 -0.12 -3.55
C THR A 5 14.46 -0.80 -2.30
N ASP A 6 15.33 -1.22 -1.38
CA ASP A 6 14.91 -1.91 -0.15
C ASP A 6 14.01 -1.04 0.75
N ARG A 7 14.37 0.24 0.91
CA ARG A 7 13.57 1.23 1.66
C ARG A 7 12.20 1.48 1.02
N MET A 8 12.13 1.50 -0.31
CA MET A 8 10.87 1.69 -1.05
C MET A 8 9.94 0.49 -0.84
N LEU A 9 10.47 -0.72 -0.93
CA LEU A 9 9.67 -1.95 -0.78
C LEU A 9 9.18 -2.11 0.66
N THR A 10 10.04 -1.79 1.63
CA THR A 10 9.65 -1.74 3.05
C THR A 10 8.47 -0.78 3.25
N ARG A 11 8.54 0.43 2.67
CA ARG A 11 7.46 1.40 2.76
C ARG A 11 6.15 0.91 2.14
N ILE A 12 6.21 0.32 0.95
CA ILE A 12 5.02 -0.24 0.25
C ILE A 12 4.35 -1.30 1.13
N LYS A 13 5.14 -2.17 1.78
CA LYS A 13 4.61 -3.18 2.71
C LYS A 13 3.93 -2.54 3.92
N SER A 14 4.56 -1.52 4.51
CA SER A 14 3.97 -0.80 5.65
C SER A 14 2.65 -0.11 5.28
N VAL A 15 2.56 0.51 4.09
CA VAL A 15 1.32 1.12 3.59
C VAL A 15 0.20 0.08 3.50
N TYR A 16 0.47 -1.10 2.93
CA TYR A 16 -0.52 -2.17 2.88
C TYR A 16 -0.95 -2.65 4.26
N MET A 17 0.00 -2.89 5.18
CA MET A 17 -0.32 -3.33 6.55
C MET A 17 -1.26 -2.34 7.24
N PHE A 18 -0.99 -1.03 7.10
CA PHE A 18 -1.84 0.02 7.63
C PHE A 18 -3.26 -0.03 7.06
N ILE A 19 -3.42 -0.17 5.73
CA ILE A 19 -4.75 -0.30 5.10
C ILE A 19 -5.47 -1.56 5.62
N ASN A 20 -4.75 -2.68 5.73
CA ASN A 20 -5.30 -3.94 6.20
C ASN A 20 -5.78 -3.88 7.65
N GLU A 21 -5.05 -3.19 8.53
CA GLU A 21 -5.41 -3.02 9.94
C GLU A 21 -6.57 -2.04 10.14
N ARG A 22 -6.62 -0.96 9.34
CA ARG A 22 -7.66 0.08 9.43
C ARG A 22 -8.92 -0.22 8.61
N GLY A 23 -8.85 -1.17 7.67
CA GLY A 23 -9.95 -1.57 6.80
C GLY A 23 -10.11 -0.65 5.58
N THR A 24 -10.51 0.61 5.77
CA THR A 24 -10.61 1.59 4.66
C THR A 24 -9.98 2.90 5.09
N VAL A 25 -9.11 3.43 4.25
CA VAL A 25 -8.37 4.68 4.52
C VAL A 25 -8.43 5.61 3.31
N THR A 26 -8.09 6.87 3.53
CA THR A 26 -7.95 7.91 2.53
C THR A 26 -6.49 8.14 2.15
N THR A 27 -6.25 8.72 0.97
CA THR A 27 -4.90 9.16 0.59
C THR A 27 -4.30 10.15 1.59
N GLN A 28 -5.12 11.00 2.22
CA GLN A 28 -4.64 11.97 3.20
C GLN A 28 -4.18 11.31 4.49
N GLU A 29 -4.93 10.33 5.02
CA GLU A 29 -4.52 9.56 6.21
C GLU A 29 -3.17 8.86 5.99
N LEU A 30 -2.93 8.34 4.78
CA LEU A 30 -1.64 7.75 4.43
C LEU A 30 -0.52 8.79 4.34
N VAL A 31 -0.80 9.99 3.85
CA VAL A 31 0.18 11.09 3.81
C VAL A 31 0.56 11.51 5.22
N ASP A 32 -0.43 11.64 6.11
CA ASP A 32 -0.25 12.07 7.49
C ASP A 32 0.49 11.00 8.32
N GLU A 33 0.13 9.72 8.15
CA GLU A 33 0.78 8.60 8.85
C GLU A 33 2.25 8.43 8.45
N PHE A 34 2.54 8.44 7.15
CA PHE A 34 3.88 8.13 6.65
C PHE A 34 4.78 9.35 6.46
N GLY A 35 4.26 10.57 6.64
CA GLY A 35 5.02 11.82 6.50
C GLY A 35 5.63 12.02 5.12
N ILE A 36 4.98 11.51 4.06
CA ILE A 36 5.49 11.56 2.68
C ILE A 36 4.50 12.21 1.72
N THR A 37 5.02 12.71 0.60
CA THR A 37 4.20 13.45 -0.36
C THR A 37 3.04 12.60 -0.92
N PRO A 38 1.88 13.21 -1.24
CA PRO A 38 0.76 12.52 -1.90
C PRO A 38 1.18 11.77 -3.17
N ARG A 39 2.15 12.33 -3.92
CA ARG A 39 2.70 11.71 -5.13
C ARG A 39 3.42 10.39 -4.86
N THR A 40 4.11 10.29 -3.73
CA THR A 40 4.80 9.06 -3.31
C THR A 40 3.79 8.02 -2.87
N ILE A 41 2.82 8.40 -2.02
CA ILE A 41 1.73 7.52 -1.61
C ILE A 41 0.97 6.98 -2.82
N GLN A 42 0.63 7.84 -3.79
CA GLN A 42 -0.08 7.38 -4.99
C GLN A 42 0.73 6.36 -5.79
N ARG A 43 2.05 6.49 -5.86
CA ARG A 43 2.90 5.49 -6.53
C ARG A 43 2.88 4.15 -5.79
N ASP A 44 2.98 4.18 -4.46
CA ASP A 44 2.93 2.96 -3.65
C ASP A 44 1.57 2.27 -3.77
N LEU A 45 0.48 3.05 -3.72
CA LEU A 45 -0.88 2.57 -3.94
C LEU A 45 -1.05 1.96 -5.33
N ASN A 46 -0.45 2.55 -6.36
CA ASN A 46 -0.50 2.01 -7.72
C ASN A 46 0.21 0.65 -7.81
N VAL A 47 1.33 0.47 -7.10
CA VAL A 47 2.01 -0.85 -7.04
C VAL A 47 1.10 -1.87 -6.36
N LEU A 48 0.51 -1.54 -5.21
CA LEU A 48 -0.39 -2.45 -4.50
C LEU A 48 -1.63 -2.80 -5.33
N ALA A 49 -2.23 -1.80 -5.99
CA ALA A 49 -3.42 -1.99 -6.82
C ALA A 49 -3.14 -2.80 -8.09
N TYR A 50 -1.97 -2.59 -8.72
CA TYR A 50 -1.55 -3.38 -9.88
C TYR A 50 -1.37 -4.88 -9.53
N ASN A 51 -1.05 -5.18 -8.27
CA ASN A 51 -0.89 -6.54 -7.77
C ASN A 51 -2.16 -7.08 -7.08
N ASP A 52 -3.32 -6.45 -7.28
CA ASP A 52 -4.62 -6.85 -6.70
C ASP A 52 -4.64 -6.95 -5.16
N LEU A 53 -3.73 -6.26 -4.47
CA LEU A 53 -3.65 -6.26 -2.99
C LEU A 53 -4.63 -5.27 -2.37
N ILE A 54 -4.94 -4.19 -3.08
CA ILE A 54 -5.88 -3.16 -2.65
C ILE A 54 -6.76 -2.72 -3.81
N HIS A 55 -7.92 -2.15 -3.49
CA HIS A 55 -8.77 -1.48 -4.48
C HIS A 55 -9.36 -0.19 -3.91
N SER A 56 -9.89 0.66 -4.80
CA SER A 56 -10.57 1.90 -4.42
C SER A 56 -12.09 1.72 -4.43
N PRO A 57 -12.77 1.65 -3.26
CA PRO A 57 -14.23 1.55 -3.22
C PRO A 57 -14.93 2.86 -3.61
N SER A 58 -14.24 3.99 -3.47
CA SER A 58 -14.68 5.32 -3.88
C SER A 58 -13.47 6.23 -4.06
N LYS A 59 -13.58 7.28 -4.89
CA LYS A 59 -12.47 8.19 -5.20
C LYS A 59 -11.70 8.64 -3.94
N GLY A 60 -10.40 8.38 -3.92
CA GLY A 60 -9.49 8.77 -2.84
C GLY A 60 -9.53 7.89 -1.59
N LYS A 61 -10.34 6.81 -1.60
CA LYS A 61 -10.36 5.78 -0.55
C LYS A 61 -9.75 4.48 -1.04
N TRP A 62 -9.18 3.70 -0.13
CA TRP A 62 -8.47 2.45 -0.39
C TRP A 62 -8.77 1.42 0.68
N THR A 63 -8.97 0.18 0.25
CA THR A 63 -9.23 -0.99 1.12
C THR A 63 -8.53 -2.22 0.55
N THR A 64 -8.25 -3.23 1.39
CA THR A 64 -7.63 -4.49 0.94
C THR A 64 -8.61 -5.36 0.18
N THR A 65 -8.09 -6.22 -0.70
CA THR A 65 -8.89 -7.29 -1.30
C THR A 65 -9.06 -8.45 -0.30
N LYS A 66 -9.99 -9.37 -0.55
CA LYS A 66 -10.33 -10.44 0.41
C LYS A 66 -9.34 -11.62 0.43
N LYS A 67 -8.25 -11.59 -0.34
CA LYS A 67 -7.37 -12.74 -0.65
C LYS A 67 -6.13 -12.84 0.25
N LYS A 68 -6.37 -12.88 1.56
CA LYS A 68 -5.31 -12.84 2.60
C LYS A 68 -4.16 -13.85 2.43
N SER A 69 -4.41 -15.07 1.95
CA SER A 69 -3.37 -16.09 1.80
C SER A 69 -2.43 -15.85 0.61
N GLU A 70 -2.93 -15.26 -0.48
CA GLU A 70 -2.14 -14.94 -1.67
C GLU A 70 -1.35 -13.63 -1.45
N ASP A 71 -1.90 -12.69 -0.68
CA ASP A 71 -1.26 -11.41 -0.37
C ASP A 71 0.11 -11.60 0.33
N VAL A 72 0.23 -12.58 1.23
CA VAL A 72 1.48 -12.90 1.94
C VAL A 72 2.56 -13.40 0.99
N VAL A 73 2.18 -14.10 -0.08
CA VAL A 73 3.12 -14.61 -1.09
C VAL A 73 3.59 -13.47 -1.98
N ILE A 74 2.66 -12.64 -2.46
CA ILE A 74 2.97 -11.47 -3.30
C ILE A 74 3.85 -10.47 -2.52
N MET A 75 3.59 -10.25 -1.23
CA MET A 75 4.41 -9.40 -0.37
C MET A 75 5.81 -9.94 -0.05
N LYS A 76 6.12 -11.20 -0.39
CA LYS A 76 7.50 -11.72 -0.37
C LYS A 76 8.24 -11.48 -1.69
N CYS A 77 7.51 -11.26 -2.78
CA CYS A 77 8.06 -11.00 -4.11
C CYS A 77 8.27 -9.50 -4.38
N ILE A 78 7.47 -8.65 -3.74
CA ILE A 78 7.71 -7.20 -3.57
C ILE A 78 8.73 -7.04 -2.45
#